data_AF-A0A3D1E6H5-F1
#
_entry.id   AF-A0A3D1E6H5-F1
#
_cell.length_a   1.000
_cell.length_b   1.000
_cell.length_c   1.000
_cell.angle_alpha   90.00
_cell.angle_beta   90.00
_cell.angle_gamma   90.00
#
_symmetry.space_group_name_H-M   'P 1'
#
loop_
_entity.id
_entity.type
_entity.pdbx_description
1 polymer ?
#
loop_
_entity_poly.entity_id
_entity_poly.type
_entity_poly.pdbx_seq_one_letter_code
_entity_poly.pdbx_strand_id
1 'polypeptide(L)'
;EAQRPQILRIAHKFSSPKVAPDQYSVEELTDLWCAKEALYKSADVPGISFLHGLEVAPWIQGMDHASGVIHTDKDLPCDLSFYRWDDQHLALAEHIK
;
A
#
# COMPACT_ATOMS: atom_id res chain seq x y z
N GLU A 1 24.20 16.15 -3.70
CA GLU A 1 23.15 15.17 -4.07
C GLU A 1 22.11 15.19 -2.95
N ALA A 2 20.90 15.66 -3.22
CA ALA A 2 19.86 15.76 -2.20
C ALA A 2 19.45 14.35 -1.76
N GLN A 3 19.61 14.02 -0.48
CA GLN A 3 19.16 12.72 0.04
C GLN A 3 17.64 12.65 -0.09
N ARG A 4 17.15 11.90 -1.07
CA ARG A 4 15.72 11.63 -1.23
C ARG A 4 15.27 10.72 -0.10
N PRO A 5 14.11 10.98 0.55
CA PRO A 5 13.47 10.05 1.46
C PRO A 5 13.48 8.61 0.91
N GLN A 6 13.79 7.63 1.75
CA GLN A 6 14.01 6.24 1.31
C GLN A 6 12.80 5.69 0.54
N ILE A 7 11.59 6.09 0.94
CA ILE A 7 10.33 5.67 0.31
C ILE A 7 10.29 6.01 -1.20
N LEU A 8 10.79 7.20 -1.59
CA LEU A 8 10.85 7.61 -3.00
C LEU A 8 11.78 6.72 -3.83
N ARG A 9 12.83 6.17 -3.20
CA ARG A 9 13.78 5.28 -3.88
C ARG A 9 13.17 3.91 -4.17
N ILE A 10 12.20 3.47 -3.38
CA ILE A 10 11.56 2.16 -3.52
C ILE A 10 10.13 2.23 -4.06
N ALA A 11 9.56 3.43 -4.22
CA ALA A 11 8.19 3.66 -4.70
C ALA A 11 7.84 2.83 -5.94
N HIS A 12 8.71 2.83 -6.94
CA HIS A 12 8.58 2.06 -8.18
C HIS A 12 8.37 0.54 -8.00
N LYS A 13 8.64 -0.02 -6.82
CA LYS A 13 8.45 -1.44 -6.50
C LYS A 13 7.03 -1.78 -6.01
N PHE A 14 6.22 -0.78 -5.66
CA PHE A 14 4.91 -1.00 -5.04
C PHE A 14 3.82 -0.02 -5.49
N SER A 15 4.19 1.17 -5.98
CA SER A 15 3.25 2.14 -6.53
C SER A 15 2.70 1.65 -7.87
N SER A 16 1.44 1.99 -8.16
CA SER A 16 0.80 1.58 -9.41
C SER A 16 1.63 1.98 -10.63
N PRO A 17 1.92 1.07 -11.58
CA PRO A 17 2.70 1.42 -12.77
C PRO A 17 1.95 2.40 -13.71
N LYS A 18 0.63 2.59 -13.50
CA LYS A 18 -0.19 3.54 -14.26
C LYS A 18 -0.04 4.98 -13.77
N VAL A 19 0.48 5.18 -12.57
CA VAL A 19 0.64 6.49 -11.94
C VAL A 19 2.13 6.68 -11.67
N ALA A 20 2.71 7.74 -12.22
CA ALA A 20 4.13 7.96 -12.04
C ALA A 20 4.44 8.21 -10.55
N PRO A 21 5.50 7.61 -9.96
CA PRO A 21 5.77 7.69 -8.52
C PRO A 21 5.94 9.12 -7.99
N ASP A 22 6.34 10.06 -8.85
CA ASP A 22 6.50 11.49 -8.55
C ASP A 22 5.18 12.26 -8.46
N GLN A 23 4.06 11.63 -8.82
CA GLN A 23 2.71 12.17 -8.61
C GLN A 23 2.20 11.94 -7.19
N TYR A 24 2.88 11.11 -6.40
CA TYR A 24 2.56 10.90 -5.00
C TYR A 24 3.45 11.77 -4.10
N SER A 25 2.84 12.32 -3.05
CA SER A 25 3.56 12.88 -1.91
C SER A 25 4.26 11.78 -1.10
N VAL A 26 5.19 12.18 -0.24
CA VAL A 26 5.88 11.25 0.68
C VAL A 26 4.89 10.56 1.62
N GLU A 27 3.86 11.29 2.09
CA GLU A 27 2.81 10.75 2.95
C GLU A 27 1.96 9.71 2.22
N GLU A 28 1.53 9.99 1.00
CA GLU A 28 0.74 9.02 0.21
C GLU A 28 1.53 7.75 -0.10
N LEU A 29 2.83 7.88 -0.41
CA LEU A 29 3.70 6.72 -0.61
C LEU A 29 3.90 5.92 0.68
N THR A 30 3.94 6.60 1.83
CA THR A 30 4.09 5.96 3.14
C THR A 30 2.81 5.21 3.50
N ASP A 31 1.64 5.81 3.31
CA ASP A 31 0.33 5.15 3.48
C ASP A 31 0.21 3.94 2.56
N LEU A 32 0.52 4.10 1.28
CA LEU A 32 0.46 3.01 0.31
C LEU A 32 1.40 1.87 0.69
N TRP A 33 2.61 2.19 1.14
CA TRP A 33 3.55 1.18 1.60
C TRP A 33 3.01 0.43 2.82
N CYS A 34 2.47 1.13 3.82
CA CYS A 34 1.83 0.49 4.97
C CYS A 34 0.66 -0.41 4.56
N ALA A 35 -0.19 0.05 3.64
CA ALA A 35 -1.30 -0.77 3.11
C ALA A 35 -0.80 -2.04 2.42
N LYS A 36 0.21 -1.94 1.55
CA LYS A 36 0.80 -3.09 0.86
C LYS A 36 1.45 -4.07 1.85
N GLU A 37 2.17 -3.56 2.85
CA GLU A 37 2.73 -4.38 3.93
C GLU A 37 1.63 -5.11 4.74
N ALA A 38 0.51 -4.43 5.02
CA ALA A 38 -0.62 -5.02 5.72
C ALA A 38 -1.28 -6.14 4.90
N LEU A 39 -1.53 -5.90 3.60
CA LEU A 39 -2.05 -6.93 2.69
C LEU A 39 -1.09 -8.11 2.55
N TYR A 40 0.21 -7.86 2.41
CA TYR A 40 1.21 -8.92 2.32
C TYR A 40 1.21 -9.81 3.57
N LYS A 41 1.12 -9.20 4.76
CA LYS A 41 1.06 -9.91 6.04
C LYS A 41 -0.24 -10.67 6.23
N SER A 42 -1.37 -10.12 5.78
CA SER A 42 -2.67 -10.79 5.88
C SER A 42 -2.83 -11.94 4.88
N ALA A 43 -2.05 -11.95 3.79
CA ALA A 43 -2.07 -13.01 2.79
C ALA A 43 -1.52 -14.34 3.29
N ASP A 44 -0.53 -14.32 4.20
CA ASP A 44 0.21 -15.51 4.68
C ASP A 44 0.79 -16.39 3.54
N VAL A 45 1.09 -15.78 2.39
CA VAL A 45 1.68 -16.46 1.22
C VAL A 45 3.06 -15.84 0.91
N PRO A 46 4.14 -16.63 0.97
CA PRO A 46 5.48 -16.12 0.69
C PRO A 46 5.65 -15.82 -0.81
N GLY A 47 6.35 -14.72 -1.11
CA GLY A 47 6.78 -14.40 -2.47
C GLY A 47 5.76 -13.63 -3.31
N ILE A 48 4.65 -13.16 -2.72
CA ILE A 48 3.73 -12.24 -3.39
C ILE A 48 4.46 -10.95 -3.81
N SER A 49 4.29 -10.57 -5.06
CA SER A 49 4.82 -9.31 -5.58
C SER A 49 4.03 -8.11 -5.04
N PHE A 50 4.72 -7.11 -4.50
CA PHE A 50 4.07 -5.85 -4.06
C PHE A 50 3.47 -5.06 -5.22
N LEU A 51 4.09 -5.14 -6.40
CA LEU A 51 3.67 -4.39 -7.57
C LEU A 51 2.46 -5.02 -8.27
N HIS A 52 2.45 -6.35 -8.39
CA HIS A 52 1.47 -7.07 -9.22
C HIS A 52 0.53 -7.97 -8.41
N GLY A 53 0.96 -8.43 -7.24
CA GLY A 53 0.20 -9.38 -6.41
C GLY A 53 -0.68 -8.71 -5.37
N LEU A 54 -0.53 -7.40 -5.17
CA LEU A 54 -1.31 -6.61 -4.22
C LEU A 54 -1.87 -5.40 -4.95
N GLU A 55 -3.14 -5.09 -4.74
CA GLU A 55 -3.78 -3.88 -5.25
C GLU A 55 -4.40 -3.10 -4.09
N VAL A 56 -4.26 -1.78 -4.14
CA VAL A 56 -4.97 -0.84 -3.26
C VAL A 56 -5.78 0.05 -4.17
N ALA A 57 -7.10 0.05 -4.02
CA ALA A 57 -8.00 0.88 -4.80
C ALA A 57 -7.66 2.36 -4.57
N PRO A 58 -7.81 3.25 -5.57
CA PRO A 58 -7.54 4.66 -5.40
C PRO A 58 -8.27 5.24 -4.19
N TRP A 59 -7.52 5.87 -3.28
CA TRP A 59 -8.06 6.54 -2.10
C TRP A 59 -7.71 8.02 -2.15
N ILE A 60 -8.47 8.83 -1.41
CA ILE A 60 -8.17 10.24 -1.21
C ILE A 60 -7.22 10.33 -0.01
N GLN A 61 -6.10 11.06 -0.16
CA GLN A 61 -5.18 11.31 0.95
C GLN A 61 -5.94 11.85 2.17
N GLY A 62 -5.64 11.30 3.35
CA GLY A 62 -6.33 11.66 4.60
C GLY A 62 -7.63 10.90 4.87
N MET A 63 -8.10 10.04 3.95
CA MET A 63 -9.11 9.05 4.29
C MET A 63 -8.53 7.95 5.18
N ASP A 64 -9.34 7.48 6.12
CA ASP A 64 -8.97 6.43 7.07
C ASP A 64 -9.32 5.03 6.56
N HIS A 65 -9.93 4.92 5.38
CA HIS A 65 -10.30 3.64 4.79
C HIS A 65 -10.03 3.57 3.29
N ALA A 66 -9.68 2.38 2.81
CA ALA A 66 -9.62 2.02 1.40
C ALA A 66 -10.00 0.54 1.22
N SER A 67 -10.15 0.11 -0.03
CA SER A 67 -10.26 -1.31 -0.36
C SER A 67 -8.96 -1.81 -0.96
N GLY A 68 -8.61 -3.05 -0.67
CA GLY A 68 -7.46 -3.75 -1.24
C GLY A 68 -7.85 -5.11 -1.81
N VAL A 69 -6.99 -5.65 -2.67
CA VAL A 69 -7.13 -6.99 -3.22
C VAL A 69 -5.77 -7.67 -3.19
N ILE A 70 -5.73 -8.93 -2.74
CA ILE A 70 -4.56 -9.79 -2.81
C ILE A 70 -4.79 -10.79 -3.95
N HIS A 71 -3.93 -10.77 -4.96
CA HIS A 71 -4.00 -11.66 -6.11
C HIS A 71 -3.20 -12.94 -5.81
N THR A 72 -3.92 -14.02 -5.52
CA THR A 72 -3.36 -15.38 -5.38
C THR A 72 -3.95 -16.29 -6.46
N ASP A 73 -4.17 -17.58 -6.16
CA ASP A 73 -5.01 -18.45 -7.01
C ASP A 73 -6.46 -17.94 -7.10
N LYS A 74 -6.89 -17.19 -6.08
CA LYS A 74 -8.15 -16.43 -6.05
C LYS A 74 -7.88 -15.02 -5.54
N ASP A 75 -8.66 -14.07 -6.03
CA ASP A 75 -8.63 -12.71 -5.50
C ASP A 75 -9.26 -12.71 -4.10
N LEU A 76 -8.50 -12.19 -3.13
CA LEU A 76 -8.94 -12.02 -1.74
C LEU A 76 -9.16 -10.52 -1.49
N PRO A 77 -10.42 -10.05 -1.48
CA PRO A 77 -10.71 -8.66 -1.16
C PRO A 77 -10.50 -8.39 0.33
N CYS A 78 -9.95 -7.22 0.63
CA CYS A 78 -9.69 -6.76 1.99
C CYS A 78 -10.20 -5.33 2.18
N ASP A 79 -10.71 -5.05 3.38
CA ASP A 79 -10.86 -3.68 3.86
C ASP A 79 -9.55 -3.20 4.48
N LEU A 80 -9.16 -1.98 4.15
CA LEU A 80 -7.98 -1.32 4.69
C LEU A 80 -8.41 -0.18 5.62
N SER A 81 -7.82 -0.12 6.80
CA SER A 81 -7.97 0.98 7.75
C SER A 81 -6.63 1.63 8.02
N PHE A 82 -6.55 2.96 7.95
CA PHE A 82 -5.34 3.75 8.18
C PHE A 82 -5.41 4.48 9.51
N TYR A 83 -4.28 4.49 10.21
CA TYR A 83 -4.10 5.22 11.47
C TYR A 83 -2.83 6.05 11.37
N ARG A 84 -2.94 7.35 11.67
CA ARG A 84 -1.84 8.32 11.52
C ARG A 84 -1.71 9.13 12.80
N TRP A 85 -0.49 9.28 13.30
CA TRP A 85 -0.19 10.12 14.46
C TRP A 85 1.25 10.62 14.36
N ASP A 86 1.45 11.93 14.52
CA ASP A 86 2.74 12.59 14.27
C ASP A 86 3.31 12.18 12.88
N ASP A 87 4.53 11.64 12.84
CA ASP A 87 5.18 11.11 11.63
C ASP A 87 4.99 9.58 11.45
N GLN A 88 4.06 8.96 12.18
CA GLN A 88 3.81 7.52 12.15
C GLN A 88 2.57 7.19 11.32
N HIS A 89 2.70 6.15 10.49
CA HIS A 89 1.63 5.64 9.63
C HIS A 89 1.46 4.15 9.85
N LEU A 90 0.22 3.70 10.02
CA LEU A 90 -0.15 2.30 10.17
C LEU A 90 -1.33 1.98 9.26
N ALA A 91 -1.33 0.77 8.69
CA ALA A 91 -2.48 0.22 8.01
C ALA A 91 -2.82 -1.16 8.59
N LEU A 92 -4.12 -1.45 8.67
CA LEU A 92 -4.68 -2.75 9.00
C LEU A 92 -5.43 -3.29 7.78
N ALA A 93 -5.24 -4.56 7.46
CA ALA A 93 -5.96 -5.25 6.39
C ALA A 93 -6.84 -6.36 6.98
N GLU A 94 -8.14 -6.33 6.66
CA GLU A 94 -9.13 -7.31 7.11
C GLU A 94 -9.80 -7.99 5.92
N HIS A 95 -9.82 -9.32 5.90
CA HIS A 95 -10.43 -10.09 4.80
C HIS A 95 -11.96 -9.93 4.82
N ILE A 96 -12.54 -9.62 3.66
CA ILE A 96 -13.99 -9.58 3.47
C ILE A 96 -14.49 -11.02 3.27
N LYS A 97 -15.50 -11.43 4.05
CA LYS A 97 -16.10 -12.78 3.98
C LYS A 97 -17.13 -12.92 2.89
#